data_AF-A0A6S7ICF0-F1
#
_entry.id   AF-A0A6S7ICF0-F1
#
_cell.length_a   1.000
_cell.length_b   1.000
_cell.length_c   1.000
_cell.angle_alpha   90.00
_cell.angle_beta   90.00
_cell.angle_gamma   90.00
#
_symmetry.space_group_name_H-M   'P 1'
#
loop_
_entity.id
_entity.type
_entity.pdbx_description
1 polymer ?
#
loop_
_entity_poly.entity_id
_entity_poly.type
_entity_poly.pdbx_seq_one_letter_code
_entity_poly.pdbx_strand_id
1 'polypeptide(L)'
;ISKTKAKLKRLNRKGTKQQREKFKNSWKKFAILNSDIVTAEQWQDKITTLERKNTDLEEVNCDLGNQVENWTRDYANLEQSKKILFEEMVEEMESEIDKEKENSKKMNAEIKKLKRLDGRVTHKLTPLETVSNKQRKRRISEFSSNAQKALWFSEAFGFHLDTMLVTDDHANRYKIPLRETMPKLNMCQPKYQYKSLQGVQSTMNG
;
A
#
# COMPACT_ATOMS: atom_id res chain seq x y z
N ILE A 1 90.17 39.88 1.35
CA ILE A 1 90.27 38.42 1.06
C ILE A 1 91.36 37.70 1.90
N SER A 2 92.51 38.33 2.22
CA SER A 2 93.59 37.68 3.02
C SER A 2 93.25 37.42 4.51
N LYS A 3 92.54 38.35 5.17
CA LYS A 3 92.24 38.25 6.63
C LYS A 3 91.35 37.04 7.00
N THR A 4 90.49 36.59 6.10
CA THR A 4 89.62 35.42 6.31
C THR A 4 90.41 34.10 6.27
N LYS A 5 91.39 33.95 5.37
CA LYS A 5 92.26 32.76 5.32
C LYS A 5 93.14 32.63 6.55
N ALA A 6 93.67 33.75 7.07
CA ALA A 6 94.49 33.74 8.29
C ALA A 6 93.67 33.37 9.54
N LYS A 7 92.45 33.91 9.66
CA LYS A 7 91.50 33.57 10.74
C LYS A 7 91.09 32.09 10.68
N LEU A 8 90.80 31.56 9.48
CA LEU A 8 90.49 30.15 9.26
C LEU A 8 91.66 29.22 9.63
N LYS A 9 92.90 29.57 9.23
CA LYS A 9 94.11 28.83 9.62
C LYS A 9 94.32 28.81 11.13
N ARG A 10 94.00 29.91 11.83
CA ARG A 10 94.14 30.02 13.28
C ARG A 10 93.07 29.20 14.02
N LEU A 11 91.84 29.17 13.52
CA LEU A 11 90.76 28.31 13.99
C LEU A 11 91.08 26.82 13.77
N ASN A 12 91.56 26.44 12.59
CA ASN A 12 91.97 25.06 12.27
C ASN A 12 93.21 24.58 13.04
N ARG A 13 93.96 25.49 13.66
CA ARG A 13 95.12 25.20 14.53
C ARG A 13 94.79 25.30 16.02
N LYS A 14 93.54 25.57 16.42
CA LYS A 14 93.14 25.49 17.83
C LYS A 14 93.23 24.04 18.33
N GLY A 15 93.62 23.87 19.59
CA GLY A 15 93.87 22.57 20.22
C GLY A 15 95.31 22.07 20.06
N THR A 16 95.65 21.00 20.77
CA THR A 16 96.97 20.34 20.66
C THR A 16 97.03 19.45 19.42
N LYS A 17 98.24 19.07 18.98
CA LYS A 17 98.42 18.11 17.86
C LYS A 17 97.64 16.81 18.12
N GLN A 18 97.70 16.31 19.35
CA GLN A 18 96.97 15.12 19.78
C GLN A 18 95.45 15.30 19.73
N GLN A 19 94.91 16.46 20.13
CA GLN A 19 93.47 16.72 20.01
C GLN A 19 93.01 16.76 18.55
N ARG A 20 93.82 17.34 17.66
CA ARG A 20 93.55 17.34 16.22
C ARG A 20 93.65 15.95 15.60
N GLU A 21 94.62 15.14 16.01
CA GLU A 21 94.73 13.74 15.58
C GLU A 21 93.57 12.90 16.11
N LYS A 22 93.15 13.08 17.37
CA LYS A 22 91.96 12.42 17.93
C LYS A 22 90.68 12.80 17.18
N PHE A 23 90.48 14.09 16.88
CA PHE A 23 89.33 14.55 16.09
C PHE A 23 89.37 14.03 14.64
N LYS A 24 90.53 14.10 13.98
CA LYS A 24 90.69 13.55 12.63
C LYS A 24 90.46 12.03 12.61
N ASN A 25 90.88 11.32 13.66
CA ASN A 25 90.65 9.88 13.79
C ASN A 25 89.21 9.55 14.22
N SER A 26 88.51 10.43 14.95
CA SER A 26 87.09 10.23 15.26
C SER A 26 86.23 10.43 14.01
N TRP A 27 86.57 11.40 13.15
CA TRP A 27 85.90 11.62 11.87
C TRP A 27 86.22 10.58 10.80
N LYS A 28 87.38 9.91 10.91
CA LYS A 28 87.72 8.77 10.03
C LYS A 28 87.04 7.46 10.41
N LYS A 29 86.30 7.42 11.53
CA LYS A 29 85.63 6.23 12.07
C LYS A 29 84.13 6.20 11.81
N PHE A 30 83.66 6.84 10.75
CA PHE A 30 82.30 6.59 10.27
C PHE A 30 82.36 5.39 9.33
N ALA A 31 81.88 4.24 9.83
CA ALA A 31 81.61 3.09 8.99
C ALA A 31 80.23 3.29 8.37
N ILE A 32 80.20 3.54 7.06
CA ILE A 32 78.96 3.39 6.30
C ILE A 32 78.86 1.91 5.99
N LEU A 33 77.84 1.24 6.51
CA LEU A 33 77.58 -0.15 6.16
C LEU A 33 77.05 -0.17 4.73
N ASN A 34 77.47 -1.16 3.93
CA ASN A 34 76.94 -1.31 2.57
C ASN A 34 75.41 -1.47 2.54
N SER A 35 74.80 -1.93 3.63
CA SER A 35 73.34 -1.98 3.81
C SER A 35 72.68 -0.61 3.83
N ASP A 36 73.42 0.43 4.22
CA ASP A 36 72.92 1.80 4.37
C ASP A 36 73.12 2.61 3.07
N ILE A 37 73.87 2.06 2.11
CA ILE A 37 74.09 2.65 0.80
C ILE A 37 72.93 2.21 -0.10
N VAL A 38 71.94 3.08 -0.22
CA VAL A 38 70.89 2.90 -1.24
C VAL A 38 71.45 3.30 -2.60
N THR A 39 71.44 2.38 -3.55
CA THR A 39 71.94 2.65 -4.91
C THR A 39 70.98 3.54 -5.68
N ALA A 40 71.49 4.23 -6.70
CA ALA A 40 70.65 5.01 -7.61
C ALA A 40 69.57 4.13 -8.29
N GLU A 41 69.90 2.87 -8.60
CA GLU A 41 68.96 1.88 -9.14
C GLU A 41 67.83 1.57 -8.15
N GLN A 42 68.13 1.34 -6.88
CA GLN A 42 67.11 1.12 -5.84
C GLN A 42 66.18 2.32 -5.65
N TRP A 43 66.71 3.55 -5.81
CA TRP A 43 65.88 4.75 -5.83
C TRP A 43 65.00 4.82 -7.08
N GLN A 44 65.56 4.49 -8.24
CA GLN A 44 64.83 4.47 -9.51
C GLN A 44 63.68 3.46 -9.47
N ASP A 45 63.91 2.25 -8.94
CA ASP A 45 62.88 1.23 -8.79
C ASP A 45 61.77 1.66 -7.82
N LYS A 46 62.13 2.34 -6.72
CA LYS A 46 61.14 2.90 -5.79
C LYS A 46 60.32 4.01 -6.43
N ILE A 47 60.96 4.92 -7.17
CA ILE A 47 60.29 6.02 -7.85
C ILE A 47 59.30 5.47 -8.87
N THR A 48 59.75 4.58 -9.77
CA THR A 48 58.89 3.97 -10.79
C THR A 48 57.74 3.17 -10.18
N THR A 49 57.98 2.46 -9.07
CA THR A 49 56.91 1.76 -8.34
C THR A 49 55.89 2.74 -7.74
N LEU A 50 56.34 3.85 -7.17
CA LEU A 50 55.47 4.87 -6.60
C LEU A 50 54.68 5.61 -7.68
N GLU A 51 55.30 5.93 -8.81
CA GLU A 51 54.64 6.53 -9.97
C GLU A 51 53.51 5.64 -10.47
N ARG A 52 53.78 4.34 -10.65
CA ARG A 52 52.75 3.38 -11.06
C ARG A 52 51.58 3.32 -10.07
N LYS A 53 51.88 3.21 -8.77
CA LYS A 53 50.84 3.22 -7.73
C LYS A 53 50.04 4.51 -7.73
N ASN A 54 50.67 5.64 -8.00
CA ASN A 54 50.00 6.92 -8.05
C ASN A 54 49.03 6.98 -9.25
N THR A 55 49.46 6.49 -10.42
CA THR A 55 48.59 6.39 -11.60
C THR A 55 47.40 5.45 -11.35
N ASP A 56 47.65 4.27 -10.77
CA ASP A 56 46.58 3.31 -10.43
C ASP A 56 45.57 3.94 -9.43
N LEU A 57 46.04 4.72 -8.45
CA LEU A 57 45.18 5.42 -7.49
C LEU A 57 44.39 6.57 -8.14
N GLU A 58 44.98 7.29 -9.08
CA GLU A 58 44.31 8.36 -9.83
C GLU A 58 43.15 7.81 -10.67
N GLU A 59 43.35 6.66 -11.32
CA GLU A 59 42.31 5.97 -12.09
C GLU A 59 41.15 5.53 -11.18
N VAL A 60 41.45 4.85 -10.07
CA VAL A 60 40.44 4.44 -9.09
C VAL A 60 39.68 5.63 -8.52
N ASN A 61 40.38 6.74 -8.23
CA ASN A 61 39.73 7.93 -7.69
C ASN A 61 38.80 8.59 -8.72
N CYS A 62 39.17 8.57 -10.00
CA CYS A 62 38.31 9.02 -11.10
C CYS A 62 37.03 8.17 -11.18
N ASP A 63 37.17 6.84 -11.16
CA ASP A 63 36.04 5.91 -11.19
C ASP A 63 35.10 6.06 -10.00
N LEU A 64 35.66 6.23 -8.80
CA LEU A 64 34.87 6.49 -7.59
C LEU A 64 34.15 7.83 -7.69
N GLY A 65 34.79 8.88 -8.23
CA GLY A 65 34.15 10.16 -8.48
C GLY A 65 32.93 10.01 -9.40
N ASN A 66 33.09 9.30 -10.52
CA ASN A 66 32.00 9.02 -11.45
C ASN A 66 30.85 8.22 -10.79
N GLN A 67 31.17 7.25 -9.94
CA GLN A 67 30.17 6.48 -9.19
C GLN A 67 29.39 7.37 -8.21
N VAL A 68 30.08 8.25 -7.49
CA VAL A 68 29.44 9.19 -6.56
C VAL A 68 28.50 10.14 -7.30
N GLU A 69 28.91 10.67 -8.46
CA GLU A 69 28.04 11.51 -9.28
C GLU A 69 26.79 10.76 -9.76
N ASN A 70 26.95 9.51 -10.20
CA ASN A 70 25.83 8.67 -10.61
C ASN A 70 24.87 8.39 -9.46
N TRP A 71 25.37 7.98 -8.30
CA TRP A 71 24.53 7.76 -7.12
C TRP A 71 23.82 9.03 -6.66
N THR A 72 24.49 10.18 -6.74
CA THR A 72 23.87 11.46 -6.41
C THR A 72 22.72 11.78 -7.37
N ARG A 73 22.90 11.51 -8.67
CA ARG A 73 21.85 11.69 -9.69
C ARG A 73 20.68 10.72 -9.46
N ASP A 74 20.97 9.45 -9.21
CA ASP A 74 19.95 8.43 -8.99
C ASP A 74 19.13 8.72 -7.72
N TYR A 75 19.80 9.18 -6.67
CA TYR A 75 19.14 9.62 -5.44
C TYR A 75 18.20 10.80 -5.69
N ALA A 76 18.64 11.82 -6.43
CA ALA A 76 17.82 12.97 -6.75
C ALA A 76 16.58 12.58 -7.58
N ASN A 77 16.76 11.70 -8.57
CA ASN A 77 15.66 11.14 -9.36
C ASN A 77 14.67 10.38 -8.48
N LEU A 78 15.17 9.54 -7.58
CA LEU A 78 14.34 8.75 -6.67
C LEU A 78 13.52 9.63 -5.73
N GLU A 79 14.12 10.68 -5.16
CA GLU A 79 13.40 11.60 -4.27
C GLU A 79 12.32 12.38 -5.04
N GLN A 80 12.58 12.74 -6.31
CA GLN A 80 11.57 13.35 -7.17
C GLN A 80 10.43 12.38 -7.49
N SER A 81 10.73 11.13 -7.88
CA SER A 81 9.71 10.11 -8.15
C SER A 81 8.86 9.80 -6.91
N LYS A 82 9.48 9.75 -5.72
CA LYS A 82 8.78 9.59 -4.44
C LYS A 82 7.81 10.73 -4.19
N LYS A 83 8.22 11.98 -4.46
CA LYS A 83 7.36 13.15 -4.30
C LYS A 83 6.15 13.09 -5.23
N ILE A 84 6.38 12.77 -6.51
CA ILE A 84 5.31 12.63 -7.52
C ILE A 84 4.32 11.54 -7.10
N LEU A 85 4.82 10.36 -6.74
CA LEU A 85 3.97 9.25 -6.31
C LEU A 85 3.13 9.59 -5.07
N PHE A 86 3.70 10.37 -4.14
CA PHE A 86 2.96 10.81 -2.96
C PHE A 86 1.85 11.79 -3.31
N GLU A 87 2.11 12.74 -4.22
CA GLU A 87 1.09 13.67 -4.73
C GLU A 87 -0.03 12.90 -5.45
N GLU A 88 0.31 11.97 -6.35
CA GLU A 88 -0.66 11.11 -7.05
C GLU A 88 -1.52 10.29 -6.08
N MET A 89 -0.90 9.70 -5.04
CA MET A 89 -1.62 8.91 -4.04
C MET A 89 -2.58 9.77 -3.22
N VAL A 90 -2.20 11.00 -2.88
CA VAL A 90 -3.08 11.95 -2.18
C VAL A 90 -4.26 12.33 -3.06
N GLU A 91 -4.02 12.66 -4.33
CA GLU A 91 -5.08 13.01 -5.29
C GLU A 91 -6.07 11.84 -5.49
N GLU A 92 -5.55 10.61 -5.60
CA GLU A 92 -6.38 9.41 -5.73
C GLU A 92 -7.23 9.18 -4.48
N MET A 93 -6.65 9.27 -3.29
CA MET A 93 -7.38 9.16 -2.02
C MET A 93 -8.48 10.22 -1.89
N GLU A 94 -8.20 11.47 -2.25
CA GLU A 94 -9.20 12.54 -2.23
C GLU A 94 -10.36 12.24 -3.19
N SER A 95 -10.05 11.76 -4.40
CA SER A 95 -11.05 11.33 -5.39
C SER A 95 -11.93 10.20 -4.86
N GLU A 96 -11.33 9.18 -4.23
CA GLU A 96 -12.06 8.06 -3.64
C GLU A 96 -12.95 8.49 -2.48
N ILE A 97 -12.44 9.34 -1.59
CA ILE A 97 -13.20 9.90 -0.48
C ILE A 97 -14.45 10.64 -1.00
N ASP A 98 -14.31 11.43 -2.06
CA ASP A 98 -15.44 12.17 -2.61
C ASP A 98 -16.47 11.27 -3.30
N LYS A 99 -16.01 10.23 -4.02
CA LYS A 99 -16.90 9.18 -4.56
C LYS A 99 -17.67 8.48 -3.43
N GLU A 100 -16.98 8.12 -2.36
CA GLU A 100 -17.59 7.42 -1.23
C GLU A 100 -18.58 8.30 -0.46
N LYS A 101 -18.26 9.59 -0.26
CA LYS A 101 -19.22 10.56 0.30
C LYS A 101 -20.49 10.64 -0.53
N GLU A 102 -20.38 10.65 -1.86
CA GLU A 102 -21.54 10.74 -2.75
C GLU A 102 -22.37 9.45 -2.73
N ASN A 103 -21.72 8.28 -2.72
CA ASN A 103 -22.40 6.99 -2.54
C ASN A 103 -23.13 6.91 -1.20
N SER A 104 -22.47 7.33 -0.12
CA SER A 104 -23.04 7.42 1.22
C SER A 104 -24.25 8.35 1.26
N LYS A 105 -24.24 9.49 0.56
CA LYS A 105 -25.41 10.37 0.44
C LYS A 105 -26.57 9.69 -0.28
N LYS A 106 -26.31 9.02 -1.42
CA LYS A 106 -27.32 8.27 -2.18
C LYS A 106 -27.95 7.17 -1.34
N MET A 107 -27.14 6.34 -0.68
CA MET A 107 -27.62 5.26 0.17
C MET A 107 -28.43 5.78 1.36
N ASN A 108 -27.99 6.85 2.00
CA ASN A 108 -28.77 7.50 3.07
C ASN A 108 -30.10 8.06 2.57
N ALA A 109 -30.16 8.59 1.35
CA ALA A 109 -31.40 9.04 0.75
C ALA A 109 -32.37 7.88 0.49
N GLU A 110 -31.87 6.72 0.05
CA GLU A 110 -32.66 5.50 -0.13
C GLU A 110 -33.17 4.94 1.20
N ILE A 111 -32.33 4.87 2.23
CA ILE A 111 -32.74 4.47 3.58
C ILE A 111 -33.86 5.36 4.09
N LYS A 112 -33.77 6.69 3.88
CA LYS A 112 -34.85 7.62 4.23
C LYS A 112 -36.15 7.33 3.47
N LYS A 113 -36.08 6.98 2.19
CA LYS A 113 -37.26 6.56 1.40
C LYS A 113 -37.88 5.28 1.96
N LEU A 114 -37.07 4.26 2.25
CA LEU A 114 -37.53 2.99 2.82
C LEU A 114 -38.17 3.18 4.20
N LYS A 115 -37.55 3.97 5.10
CA LYS A 115 -38.15 4.30 6.40
C LYS A 115 -39.51 4.99 6.28
N ARG A 116 -39.70 5.84 5.26
CA ARG A 116 -41.00 6.48 4.98
C ARG A 116 -42.03 5.48 4.46
N LEU A 117 -41.61 4.44 3.74
CA LEU A 117 -42.50 3.36 3.30
C LEU A 117 -42.89 2.46 4.47
N ASP A 118 -41.92 2.09 5.31
CA ASP A 118 -42.13 1.26 6.51
C ASP A 118 -43.08 1.94 7.52
N GLY A 119 -42.90 3.25 7.77
CA GLY A 119 -43.81 4.04 8.61
C GLY A 119 -45.25 4.14 8.08
N ARG A 120 -45.51 3.81 6.80
CA ARG A 120 -46.87 3.75 6.23
C ARG A 120 -47.53 2.38 6.39
N VAL A 121 -46.81 1.34 6.80
CA VAL A 121 -47.33 -0.03 7.00
C VAL A 121 -47.78 -0.27 8.45
N THR A 122 -48.28 0.76 9.13
CA THR A 122 -49.13 0.55 10.31
C THR A 122 -50.58 0.71 9.91
N HIS A 123 -51.07 -0.22 9.10
CA HIS A 123 -52.52 -0.38 8.95
C HIS A 123 -53.05 -0.76 10.33
N LYS A 124 -53.64 0.21 11.04
CA LYS A 124 -54.56 -0.06 12.15
C LYS A 124 -55.77 -0.78 11.57
N LEU A 125 -55.64 -2.09 11.37
CA LEU A 125 -56.73 -2.92 10.92
C LEU A 125 -57.79 -2.89 12.01
N THR A 126 -59.01 -2.49 11.65
CA THR A 126 -60.16 -2.58 12.54
C THR A 126 -60.30 -4.03 13.01
N PRO A 127 -60.37 -4.29 14.32
CA PRO A 127 -60.49 -5.65 14.84
C PRO A 127 -61.61 -6.41 14.14
N LEU A 128 -61.38 -7.67 13.78
CA LEU A 128 -62.34 -8.51 13.03
C LEU A 128 -63.71 -8.61 13.72
N GLU A 129 -63.74 -8.44 15.03
CA GLU A 129 -64.93 -8.43 15.87
C GLU A 129 -65.86 -7.24 15.58
N THR A 130 -65.28 -6.09 15.21
CA THR A 130 -66.01 -4.84 14.98
C THR A 130 -66.65 -4.74 13.59
N VAL A 131 -66.30 -5.64 12.66
CA VAL A 131 -66.81 -5.63 11.29
C VAL A 131 -67.95 -6.62 11.08
N SER A 132 -68.85 -6.30 10.15
CA SER A 132 -69.99 -7.17 9.81
C SER A 132 -69.57 -8.57 9.37
N ASN A 133 -70.41 -9.59 9.60
CA ASN A 133 -70.11 -10.98 9.25
C ASN A 133 -69.72 -11.17 7.76
N LYS A 134 -70.31 -10.41 6.84
CA LYS A 134 -69.98 -10.46 5.41
C LYS A 134 -68.57 -9.93 5.14
N GLN A 135 -68.20 -8.81 5.77
CA GLN A 135 -66.85 -8.24 5.67
C GLN A 135 -65.81 -9.12 6.36
N ARG A 136 -66.16 -9.74 7.50
CA ARG A 136 -65.30 -10.70 8.20
C ARG A 136 -64.96 -11.89 7.32
N LYS A 137 -65.96 -12.54 6.71
CA LYS A 137 -65.76 -13.65 5.76
C LYS A 137 -64.88 -13.26 4.58
N ARG A 138 -65.11 -12.08 4.00
CA ARG A 138 -64.29 -11.56 2.90
C ARG A 138 -62.84 -11.35 3.32
N ARG A 139 -62.59 -10.71 4.46
CA ARG A 139 -61.23 -10.50 5.01
C ARG A 139 -60.51 -11.81 5.31
N ILE A 140 -61.21 -12.79 5.88
CA ILE A 140 -60.65 -14.13 6.14
C ILE A 140 -60.31 -14.84 4.82
N SER A 141 -61.18 -14.74 3.81
CA SER A 141 -60.93 -15.30 2.48
C SER A 141 -59.74 -14.64 1.77
N GLU A 142 -59.63 -13.31 1.86
CA GLU A 142 -58.50 -12.55 1.30
C GLU A 142 -57.19 -12.91 2.02
N PHE A 143 -57.21 -13.01 3.36
CA PHE A 143 -56.07 -13.47 4.15
C PHE A 143 -55.64 -14.89 3.76
N SER A 144 -56.60 -15.80 3.62
CA SER A 144 -56.34 -17.19 3.20
C SER A 144 -55.72 -17.24 1.80
N SER A 145 -56.23 -16.44 0.85
CA SER A 145 -55.66 -16.37 -0.50
C SER A 145 -54.25 -15.78 -0.51
N ASN A 146 -53.99 -14.75 0.31
CA ASN A 146 -52.67 -14.14 0.40
C ASN A 146 -51.66 -15.08 1.08
N ALA A 147 -52.07 -15.80 2.12
CA ALA A 147 -51.25 -16.83 2.75
C ALA A 147 -50.89 -17.95 1.76
N GLN A 148 -51.86 -18.40 0.94
CA GLN A 148 -51.61 -19.38 -0.12
C GLN A 148 -50.61 -18.87 -1.16
N LYS A 149 -50.71 -17.59 -1.58
CA LYS A 149 -49.75 -16.98 -2.51
C LYS A 149 -48.34 -16.87 -1.90
N ALA A 150 -48.25 -16.46 -0.64
CA ALA A 150 -46.98 -16.37 0.08
C ALA A 150 -46.32 -17.76 0.23
N LEU A 151 -47.12 -18.78 0.52
CA LEU A 151 -46.65 -20.17 0.59
C LEU A 151 -46.15 -20.66 -0.76
N TRP A 152 -46.92 -20.45 -1.83
CA TRP A 152 -46.49 -20.76 -3.19
C TRP A 152 -45.19 -20.04 -3.57
N PHE A 153 -45.07 -18.76 -3.22
CA PHE A 153 -43.85 -17.99 -3.44
C PHE A 153 -42.67 -18.57 -2.65
N SER A 154 -42.85 -18.93 -1.38
CA SER A 154 -41.78 -19.55 -0.59
C SER A 154 -41.29 -20.86 -1.22
N GLU A 155 -42.21 -21.70 -1.69
CA GLU A 155 -41.89 -22.97 -2.36
C GLU A 155 -41.15 -22.76 -3.70
N ALA A 156 -41.62 -21.82 -4.53
CA ALA A 156 -41.03 -21.53 -5.83
C ALA A 156 -39.57 -21.03 -5.75
N PHE A 157 -39.20 -20.39 -4.63
CA PHE A 157 -37.86 -19.85 -4.38
C PHE A 157 -37.02 -20.71 -3.42
N GLY A 158 -37.49 -21.92 -3.07
CA GLY A 158 -36.75 -22.86 -2.22
C GLY A 158 -36.72 -22.52 -0.73
N PHE A 159 -37.62 -21.66 -0.26
CA PHE A 159 -37.79 -21.37 1.17
C PHE A 159 -38.78 -22.35 1.79
N HIS A 160 -38.35 -23.09 2.81
CA HIS A 160 -39.21 -23.98 3.57
C HIS A 160 -39.69 -23.30 4.86
N LEU A 161 -41.01 -23.19 5.04
CA LEU A 161 -41.61 -22.70 6.28
C LEU A 161 -41.75 -23.88 7.26
N ASP A 162 -40.90 -23.91 8.29
CA ASP A 162 -40.89 -25.03 9.25
C ASP A 162 -41.93 -24.89 10.37
N THR A 163 -42.08 -23.69 10.93
CA THR A 163 -43.00 -23.44 12.06
C THR A 163 -43.67 -22.07 11.95
N MET A 164 -44.96 -22.03 12.27
CA MET A 164 -45.69 -20.78 12.50
C MET A 164 -45.71 -20.47 13.99
N LEU A 165 -45.49 -19.21 14.36
CA LEU A 165 -45.48 -18.76 15.75
C LEU A 165 -46.69 -17.87 15.99
N VAL A 166 -47.63 -18.35 16.81
CA VAL A 166 -48.87 -17.63 17.14
C VAL A 166 -48.74 -17.08 18.54
N THR A 167 -49.06 -15.80 18.71
CA THR A 167 -49.13 -15.17 20.03
C THR A 167 -50.59 -14.97 20.40
N ASP A 168 -51.00 -15.39 21.60
CA ASP A 168 -52.34 -15.09 22.11
C ASP A 168 -52.44 -13.67 22.68
N ASP A 169 -53.64 -13.28 23.08
CA ASP A 169 -53.91 -11.96 23.68
C ASP A 169 -53.23 -11.76 25.05
N HIS A 170 -52.69 -12.83 25.64
CA HIS A 170 -51.92 -12.83 26.88
C HIS A 170 -50.39 -12.87 26.64
N ALA A 171 -49.96 -12.65 25.40
CA ALA A 171 -48.57 -12.68 24.95
C ALA A 171 -47.87 -14.06 25.03
N ASN A 172 -48.62 -15.15 25.25
CA ASN A 172 -48.11 -16.50 25.20
C ASN A 172 -47.84 -16.91 23.75
N ARG A 173 -46.69 -17.57 23.53
CA ARG A 173 -46.22 -17.95 22.19
C ARG A 173 -46.35 -19.45 21.97
N TYR A 174 -47.10 -19.82 20.94
CA TYR A 174 -47.32 -21.20 20.53
C TYR A 174 -46.62 -21.47 19.21
N LYS A 175 -45.81 -22.53 19.16
CA LYS A 175 -45.19 -23.02 17.92
C LYS A 175 -46.09 -24.06 17.28
N ILE A 176 -46.53 -23.80 16.06
CA ILE A 176 -47.35 -24.72 15.27
C ILE A 176 -46.47 -25.28 14.16
N PRO A 177 -46.13 -26.59 14.18
CA PRO A 177 -45.39 -27.22 13.09
C PRO A 177 -46.27 -27.30 11.84
N LEU A 178 -45.75 -26.89 10.69
CA LEU A 178 -46.53 -26.77 9.45
C LEU A 178 -46.56 -28.04 8.57
N ARG A 179 -45.76 -29.08 8.92
CA ARG A 179 -45.52 -30.24 8.04
C ARG A 179 -46.52 -31.40 8.15
N GLU A 180 -47.38 -31.47 9.17
CA GLU A 180 -48.21 -32.67 9.43
C GLU A 180 -49.72 -32.52 9.17
N THR A 181 -50.22 -31.33 8.84
CA THR A 181 -51.68 -31.07 8.77
C THR A 181 -52.19 -30.50 7.46
N MET A 182 -51.35 -30.40 6.42
CA MET A 182 -51.77 -29.81 5.14
C MET A 182 -52.26 -30.90 4.17
N PRO A 183 -53.55 -30.94 3.79
CA PRO A 183 -53.98 -31.77 2.66
C PRO A 183 -53.26 -31.29 1.38
N LYS A 184 -52.85 -32.23 0.52
CA LYS A 184 -52.25 -31.93 -0.79
C LYS A 184 -53.15 -30.96 -1.54
N LEU A 185 -52.71 -29.71 -1.65
CA LEU A 185 -53.41 -28.67 -2.40
C LEU A 185 -53.34 -29.02 -3.89
N ASN A 186 -54.42 -29.58 -4.43
CA ASN A 186 -54.64 -29.64 -5.87
C ASN A 186 -54.88 -28.21 -6.38
N MET A 187 -53.80 -27.48 -6.63
CA MET A 187 -53.85 -26.15 -7.20
C MET A 187 -54.13 -26.26 -8.69
N CYS A 188 -55.29 -25.75 -9.11
CA CYS A 188 -55.63 -25.54 -10.50
C CYS A 188 -54.61 -24.55 -11.09
N GLN A 189 -53.88 -24.96 -12.12
CA GLN A 189 -52.84 -24.12 -12.72
C GLN A 189 -53.44 -22.81 -13.25
N PRO A 190 -52.86 -21.64 -12.92
CA PRO A 190 -53.26 -20.39 -13.54
C PRO A 190 -52.90 -20.45 -15.03
N LYS A 191 -53.93 -20.36 -15.90
CA LYS A 191 -53.77 -20.18 -17.34
C LYS A 191 -53.18 -18.79 -17.60
N TYR A 192 -51.86 -18.66 -17.53
CA TYR A 192 -51.17 -17.49 -18.06
C TYR A 192 -51.12 -17.61 -19.59
N GLN A 193 -52.03 -16.94 -20.28
CA GLN A 193 -51.85 -16.66 -21.70
C GLN A 193 -50.78 -15.58 -21.83
N TYR A 194 -49.58 -15.98 -22.24
CA TYR A 194 -48.58 -15.05 -22.76
C TYR A 194 -49.13 -14.44 -24.05
N LYS A 195 -49.53 -13.16 -24.02
CA LYS A 195 -49.58 -12.37 -25.24
C LYS A 195 -48.14 -12.08 -25.64
N SER A 196 -47.68 -12.74 -26.69
CA SER A 196 -46.41 -12.42 -27.35
C SER A 196 -46.44 -10.95 -27.80
N LEU A 197 -45.47 -10.16 -27.32
CA LEU A 197 -45.15 -8.87 -27.90
C LEU A 197 -44.56 -9.10 -29.29
N GLN A 198 -45.40 -9.03 -30.32
CA GLN A 198 -44.98 -8.76 -31.69
C GLN A 198 -45.54 -7.40 -32.09
N GLY A 199 -44.65 -6.49 -32.47
CA GLY A 199 -45.02 -5.28 -33.20
C GLY A 199 -44.47 -3.99 -32.62
N VAL A 200 -43.19 -3.71 -32.86
CA VAL A 200 -42.77 -2.38 -33.33
C VAL A 200 -41.72 -2.63 -34.42
N GLN A 201 -42.20 -2.66 -35.66
CA GLN A 201 -41.35 -2.58 -36.84
C GLN A 201 -40.82 -1.16 -37.00
N SER A 202 -39.58 -1.09 -37.47
CA SER A 202 -38.89 0.06 -38.01
C SER A 202 -39.77 0.94 -38.90
N THR A 203 -39.68 2.24 -38.70
CA THR A 203 -39.86 3.23 -39.76
C THR A 203 -38.59 4.07 -39.86
N MET A 204 -37.69 3.62 -40.73
CA MET A 204 -36.82 4.53 -41.49
C MET A 204 -37.70 5.18 -42.57
N ASN A 205 -37.71 6.52 -42.62
CA ASN A 205 -37.51 7.34 -43.82
C ASN A 205 -38.03 8.77 -43.57
N GLY A 206 -37.17 9.75 -43.86
CA GLY A 206 -37.41 11.18 -43.74
C GLY A 206 -36.12 11.90 -43.39
#